data_AF-A0A2L2Z570-F1
#
_entry.id   AF-A0A2L2Z570-F1
#
_cell.length_a   1.000
_cell.length_b   1.000
_cell.length_c   1.000
_cell.angle_alpha   90.00
_cell.angle_beta   90.00
_cell.angle_gamma   90.00
#
_symmetry.space_group_name_H-M   'P 1'
#
loop_
_entity.id
_entity.type
_entity.pdbx_description
1 polymer ?
#
loop_
_entity_poly.entity_id
_entity_poly.type
_entity_poly.pdbx_seq_one_letter_code
_entity_poly.pdbx_strand_id
1 'polypeptide(L)' 'QNRMGKMEEEDKILFCIAGVNFRNQLQSDEQKQAFFNTIRSVALPHTPYADLLHCL' A
#
# COMPACT_ATOMS: atom_id res chain seq x y z
N GLN A 1 4.22 11.83 -14.40
CA GLN A 1 4.60 12.06 -12.97
C GLN A 1 4.08 13.42 -12.46
N ASN A 2 2.82 13.81 -12.72
CA ASN A 2 2.34 15.19 -12.51
C ASN A 2 1.66 15.47 -11.16
N ARG A 3 1.69 14.53 -10.20
CA ARG A 3 0.95 14.62 -8.93
C ARG A 3 1.84 14.51 -7.67
N MET A 4 3.16 14.73 -7.79
CA MET A 4 4.05 14.71 -6.63
C MET A 4 3.62 15.75 -5.58
N GLY A 5 3.52 15.32 -4.32
CA GLY A 5 3.11 16.17 -3.19
C GLY A 5 1.60 16.25 -2.95
N LYS A 6 0.77 15.67 -3.84
CA LYS A 6 -0.68 15.54 -3.63
C LYS A 6 -1.01 14.21 -2.96
N MET A 7 -2.00 14.24 -2.07
CA MET A 7 -2.55 13.06 -1.39
C MET A 7 -4.08 13.17 -1.38
N GLU A 8 -4.65 13.47 -2.56
CA GLU A 8 -6.09 13.51 -2.74
C GLU A 8 -6.64 12.07 -2.69
N GLU A 9 -7.96 11.92 -2.56
CA GLU A 9 -8.59 10.60 -2.41
C GLU A 9 -8.32 9.67 -3.60
N GLU A 10 -8.27 10.22 -4.81
CA GLU A 10 -7.87 9.51 -6.03
C GLU A 10 -6.45 8.92 -5.92
N ASP A 11 -5.51 9.68 -5.34
CA ASP A 11 -4.12 9.23 -5.17
C ASP A 11 -4.04 8.08 -4.16
N LYS A 12 -4.89 8.10 -3.12
CA LYS A 12 -4.99 7.00 -2.15
C LYS A 12 -5.57 5.73 -2.79
N ILE A 13 -6.61 5.87 -3.62
CA ILE A 13 -7.19 4.74 -4.36
C ILE A 13 -6.15 4.12 -5.30
N LEU A 14 -5.45 4.97 -6.07
CA LEU A 14 -4.36 4.52 -6.95
C LEU A 14 -3.25 3.82 -6.16
N PHE A 15 -2.90 4.34 -4.98
CA PHE A 15 -1.92 3.73 -4.09
C PHE A 15 -2.36 2.34 -3.60
N CYS A 16 -3.64 2.17 -3.22
CA CYS A 16 -4.19 0.85 -2.89
C CYS A 16 -4.12 -0.12 -4.06
N ILE A 17 -4.57 0.28 -5.25
CA ILE A 17 -4.54 -0.56 -6.46
C ILE A 17 -3.11 -1.01 -6.77
N ALA A 18 -2.15 -0.06 -6.74
CA ALA A 18 -0.75 -0.36 -7.01
C ALA A 18 -0.16 -1.31 -5.95
N GLY A 19 -0.45 -1.09 -4.67
CA GLY A 19 0.04 -1.94 -3.59
C GLY A 19 -0.49 -3.37 -3.64
N VAL A 20 -1.79 -3.54 -3.92
CA VAL A 20 -2.40 -4.87 -4.12
C VAL A 20 -1.81 -5.56 -5.35
N ASN A 21 -1.67 -4.83 -6.45
CA ASN A 21 -1.08 -5.37 -7.68
C ASN A 21 0.37 -5.84 -7.43
N PHE A 22 1.17 -5.02 -6.75
CA PHE A 22 2.54 -5.38 -6.36
C PHE A 22 2.57 -6.65 -5.51
N ARG A 23 1.72 -6.76 -4.47
CA ARG A 23 1.63 -7.96 -3.63
C ARG A 23 1.27 -9.20 -4.45
N ASN A 24 0.37 -9.08 -5.42
CA ASN A 24 -0.04 -10.19 -6.27
C ASN A 24 1.06 -10.65 -7.24
N GLN A 25 2.02 -9.78 -7.58
CA GLN A 25 3.18 -10.14 -8.39
C GLN A 25 4.30 -10.83 -7.58
N LEU A 26 4.24 -10.79 -6.25
CA LEU A 26 5.20 -11.50 -5.40
C LEU A 26 4.97 -13.02 -5.50
N GLN A 27 6.04 -13.75 -5.83
CA GLN A 27 5.95 -15.19 -6.08
C GLN A 27 6.02 -16.02 -4.79
N SER A 28 6.72 -15.52 -3.77
CA SER A 28 6.86 -16.20 -2.48
C SER A 28 5.87 -15.65 -1.45
N ASP A 29 5.28 -16.55 -0.66
CA ASP A 29 4.43 -16.17 0.46
C ASP A 29 5.22 -15.49 1.58
N GLU A 30 6.52 -15.77 1.73
CA GLU A 30 7.41 -15.04 2.64
C GLU A 30 7.57 -13.58 2.20
N GLN A 31 7.66 -13.32 0.89
CA GLN A 31 7.72 -11.94 0.37
C GLN A 31 6.41 -11.20 0.62
N LYS A 32 5.26 -11.85 0.42
CA LYS A 32 3.94 -11.27 0.72
C LYS A 32 3.79 -10.96 2.21
N GLN A 33 4.24 -11.86 3.08
CA GLN A 33 4.31 -11.66 4.53
C GLN A 33 5.24 -10.51 4.91
N ALA A 34 6.45 -10.47 4.36
CA ALA A 34 7.41 -9.40 4.62
C ALA A 34 6.87 -8.03 4.17
N PHE A 35 6.24 -7.96 3.00
CA PHE A 35 5.57 -6.77 2.51
C PHE A 35 4.49 -6.30 3.49
N PHE A 36 3.57 -7.19 3.86
CA PHE A 36 2.50 -6.86 4.82
C PHE A 36 3.06 -6.40 6.17
N ASN A 37 4.05 -7.10 6.72
CA ASN A 37 4.67 -6.75 8.00
C ASN A 37 5.38 -5.39 7.96
N THR A 38 6.01 -5.06 6.83
CA THR A 38 6.69 -3.78 6.62
C THR A 38 5.68 -2.63 6.55
N ILE A 39 4.58 -2.79 5.80
CA ILE A 39 3.52 -1.77 5.76
C ILE A 39 2.87 -1.64 7.14
N ARG A 40 2.64 -2.76 7.83
CA ARG A 40 2.05 -2.77 9.18
C ARG A 40 2.88 -2.05 10.23
N SER A 41 4.21 -2.11 10.16
CA SER A 41 5.06 -1.43 11.15
C SER A 41 5.00 0.10 11.04
N VAL A 42 4.62 0.63 9.86
CA VAL A 42 4.52 2.08 9.60
C VAL A 42 3.09 2.58 9.43
N ALA A 43 2.10 1.68 9.48
CA ALA A 43 0.68 2.00 9.33
C ALA A 43 0.13 2.67 10.61
N LEU A 44 0.34 3.99 10.69
CA LEU A 44 -0.27 4.82 11.72
C LEU A 44 -1.72 5.18 11.36
N PRO A 45 -2.58 5.45 12.34
CA PRO A 45 -3.96 5.89 12.10
C PRO A 45 -4.01 7.10 11.15
N HIS A 46 -4.97 7.10 10.23
CA HIS A 46 -5.18 8.15 9.22
C HIS A 46 -4.04 8.34 8.20
N THR A 47 -3.12 7.38 8.08
CA THR A 47 -2.11 7.37 7.03
C THR A 47 -2.57 6.53 5.83
N PRO A 48 -2.08 6.84 4.61
CA PRO A 48 -2.37 6.03 3.42
C PRO A 48 -1.89 4.58 3.56
N TYR A 49 -0.95 4.29 4.47
CA TYR A 49 -0.48 2.94 4.75
C TYR A 49 -1.49 2.13 5.58
N ALA A 50 -2.22 2.79 6.49
CA ALA A 50 -3.34 2.14 7.18
C ALA A 50 -4.47 1.82 6.20
N ASP A 51 -4.79 2.78 5.31
CA ASP A 51 -5.76 2.56 4.23
C ASP A 51 -5.31 1.40 3.31
N LEU A 52 -4.01 1.34 2.97
CA LEU A 52 -3.44 0.24 2.19
C LEU A 52 -3.59 -1.12 2.88
N LEU A 53 -3.39 -1.22 4.19
CA LEU A 53 -3.61 -2.49 4.90
C LEU A 53 -5.06 -2.98 4.82
N HIS A 54 -6.04 -2.07 4.78
CA HIS A 54 -7.44 -2.44 4.57
C HIS A 54 -7.73 -2.95 3.15
N CYS A 55 -6.89 -2.58 2.18
CA CYS A 55 -6.99 -3.00 0.78
C CYS A 55 -6.32 -4.36 0.48
N LEU A 56 -5.37 -4.82 1.32
CA LEU A 56 -4.58 -6.05 1.12
C LEU A 56 -5.26 -7.31 1.66
#